data_AF-A0A970BF59-F1
#
_entry.id   AF-A0A970BF59-F1
#
_cell.length_a   1.000
_cell.length_b   1.000
_cell.length_c   1.000
_cell.angle_alpha   90.00
_cell.angle_beta   90.00
_cell.angle_gamma   90.00
#
_symmetry.space_group_name_H-M   'P 1'
#
loop_
_entity.id
_entity.type
_entity.pdbx_description
1 polymer ?
#
loop_
_entity_poly.entity_id
_entity_poly.type
_entity_poly.pdbx_seq_one_letter_code
_entity_poly.pdbx_strand_id
1 'polypeptide(L)'
;GIDDAAQSVYYPIYVGNTTMPQEMAVGNGDLLNFTWESAFWIHNWVSNMVYDRYSDKIVHVQELQNKLEADFETNQDQIEKEALALYETSKPKALAFLNNYTNTSVTEGLKEWKKMGEYMMVKYVDGVVKKEENGKFKRNEHGEPASPDRPGYSNEHYRKVIEETGDKYKVLF
;
A
#
# COMPACT_ATOMS: atom_id res chain seq x y z
N GLY A 1 -12.92 -1.41 -3.92
CA GLY A 1 -11.45 -1.43 -4.08
C GLY A 1 -11.12 -0.83 -5.43
N ILE A 2 -9.92 -0.25 -5.53
CA ILE A 2 -9.46 0.46 -6.74
C ILE A 2 -8.82 -0.50 -7.75
N ASP A 3 -8.17 -1.57 -7.26
CA ASP A 3 -7.47 -2.57 -8.07
C ASP A 3 -7.59 -3.96 -7.42
N ASP A 4 -6.50 -4.53 -6.87
CA ASP A 4 -6.52 -5.79 -6.11
C ASP A 4 -7.32 -5.61 -4.80
N ALA A 5 -8.41 -6.37 -4.67
CA ALA A 5 -9.29 -6.31 -3.51
C ALA A 5 -8.61 -6.71 -2.18
N ALA A 6 -7.53 -7.49 -2.23
CA ALA A 6 -6.74 -7.88 -1.07
C ALA A 6 -5.62 -6.86 -0.74
N GLN A 7 -5.39 -5.86 -1.61
CA GLN A 7 -4.30 -4.90 -1.51
C GLN A 7 -4.78 -3.48 -1.90
N SER A 8 -5.95 -3.09 -1.41
CA SER A 8 -6.56 -1.79 -1.68
C SER A 8 -7.28 -1.26 -0.45
N VAL A 9 -7.27 0.06 -0.27
CA VAL A 9 -7.97 0.72 0.83
C VAL A 9 -9.42 1.02 0.48
N TYR A 10 -10.35 0.70 1.39
CA TYR A 10 -11.75 1.11 1.28
C TYR A 10 -11.97 2.52 1.85
N TYR A 11 -11.93 3.52 0.98
CA TYR A 11 -12.12 4.93 1.36
C TYR A 11 -13.60 5.27 1.65
N PRO A 12 -13.88 6.18 2.61
CA PRO A 12 -15.24 6.59 2.94
C PRO A 12 -15.77 7.59 1.90
N ILE A 13 -16.59 7.10 0.96
CA ILE A 13 -17.24 7.93 -0.06
C ILE A 13 -18.74 8.01 0.23
N TYR A 14 -19.24 9.22 0.48
CA TYR A 14 -20.66 9.45 0.78
C TYR A 14 -21.50 9.56 -0.50
N VAL A 15 -22.73 9.01 -0.49
CA VAL A 15 -23.66 9.01 -1.64
C VAL A 15 -24.02 10.43 -2.13
N GLY A 16 -23.96 11.42 -1.24
CA GLY A 16 -24.21 12.83 -1.57
C GLY A 16 -23.01 13.58 -2.14
N ASN A 17 -21.86 12.92 -2.34
CA ASN A 17 -20.63 13.56 -2.78
C ASN A 17 -20.81 14.19 -4.18
N THR A 18 -20.48 15.47 -4.31
CA THR A 18 -20.61 16.22 -5.57
C THR A 18 -19.27 16.50 -6.26
N THR A 19 -18.16 16.12 -5.64
CA THR A 19 -16.81 16.30 -6.18
C THR A 19 -16.01 15.01 -6.08
N MET A 20 -15.29 14.65 -7.13
CA MET A 20 -14.41 13.48 -7.11
C MET A 20 -13.03 13.88 -6.53
N PRO A 21 -12.39 13.04 -5.70
CA PRO A 21 -10.97 13.18 -5.40
C PRO A 21 -10.15 13.19 -6.70
N GLN A 22 -9.19 14.12 -6.83
CA GLN A 22 -8.39 14.25 -8.07
C GLN A 22 -7.67 12.95 -8.41
N GLU A 23 -7.22 12.23 -7.40
CA GLU A 23 -6.49 10.98 -7.51
C GLU A 23 -7.33 9.86 -8.13
N MET A 24 -8.65 9.92 -7.99
CA MET A 24 -9.62 8.98 -8.55
C MET A 24 -10.33 9.53 -9.80
N ALA A 25 -9.98 10.75 -10.25
CA ALA A 25 -10.68 11.42 -11.33
C ALA A 25 -10.40 10.78 -12.70
N VAL A 26 -11.42 10.76 -13.55
CA VAL A 26 -11.28 10.36 -14.96
C VAL A 26 -10.28 11.29 -15.66
N GLY A 27 -9.33 10.72 -16.39
CA GLY A 27 -8.26 11.45 -17.07
C GLY A 27 -6.99 11.62 -16.26
N ASN A 28 -6.97 11.23 -14.97
CA ASN A 28 -5.74 11.11 -14.19
C ASN A 28 -5.02 9.78 -14.52
N GLY A 29 -4.46 9.73 -15.73
CA GLY A 29 -3.92 8.52 -16.34
C GLY A 29 -4.95 7.71 -17.13
N ASP A 30 -4.44 6.69 -17.80
CA ASP A 30 -5.24 5.64 -18.46
C ASP A 30 -4.45 4.32 -18.41
N LEU A 31 -5.00 3.23 -18.95
CA LEU A 31 -4.40 1.89 -18.90
C LEU A 31 -3.04 1.76 -19.63
N LEU A 32 -2.64 2.77 -20.41
CA LEU A 32 -1.39 2.81 -21.16
C LEU A 32 -0.47 3.96 -20.70
N ASN A 33 -0.96 4.89 -19.88
CA ASN A 33 -0.21 6.05 -19.40
C ASN A 33 -0.20 6.11 -17.88
N PHE A 34 0.97 5.81 -17.31
CA PHE A 34 1.22 5.83 -15.87
C PHE A 34 1.30 7.27 -15.32
N THR A 35 0.73 7.50 -14.13
CA THR A 35 0.92 8.74 -13.36
C THR A 35 1.12 8.43 -11.88
N TRP A 36 1.92 9.25 -11.20
CA TRP A 36 2.09 9.21 -9.75
C TRP A 36 0.97 9.94 -8.98
N GLU A 37 -0.01 10.50 -9.68
CA GLU A 37 -1.17 11.15 -9.09
C GLU A 37 -2.39 10.24 -9.09
N SER A 38 -2.37 9.17 -9.89
CA SER A 38 -3.49 8.25 -10.06
C SER A 38 -3.53 7.22 -8.94
N ALA A 39 -4.66 7.15 -8.25
CA ALA A 39 -4.90 6.16 -7.22
C ALA A 39 -4.84 4.74 -7.79
N PHE A 40 -5.33 4.54 -9.02
CA PHE A 40 -5.27 3.27 -9.73
C PHE A 40 -3.83 2.80 -9.92
N TRP A 41 -2.97 3.65 -10.46
CA TRP A 41 -1.60 3.29 -10.77
C TRP A 41 -0.72 3.09 -9.53
N ILE A 42 -0.91 3.89 -8.49
CA ILE A 42 -0.17 3.71 -7.23
C ILE A 42 -0.58 2.41 -6.53
N HIS A 43 -1.88 2.08 -6.47
CA HIS A 43 -2.33 0.81 -5.90
C HIS A 43 -1.81 -0.38 -6.71
N ASN A 44 -1.85 -0.30 -8.04
CA ASN A 44 -1.26 -1.31 -8.93
C ASN A 44 0.23 -1.47 -8.68
N TRP A 45 0.97 -0.36 -8.58
CA TRP A 45 2.41 -0.38 -8.35
C TRP A 45 2.75 -1.11 -7.06
N VAL A 46 2.09 -0.76 -5.95
CA VAL A 46 2.29 -1.43 -4.65
C VAL A 46 1.94 -2.92 -4.75
N SER A 47 0.81 -3.28 -5.37
CA SER A 47 0.41 -4.68 -5.52
C SER A 47 1.45 -5.49 -6.31
N ASN A 48 1.97 -4.91 -7.40
CA ASN A 48 3.05 -5.52 -8.17
C ASN A 48 4.36 -5.65 -7.38
N MET A 49 4.63 -4.77 -6.41
CA MET A 49 5.77 -4.91 -5.51
C MET A 49 5.64 -6.10 -4.57
N VAL A 50 4.42 -6.58 -4.30
CA VAL A 50 4.16 -7.67 -3.35
C VAL A 50 4.24 -9.04 -4.01
N TYR A 51 3.84 -9.17 -5.28
CA TYR A 51 3.61 -10.48 -5.93
C TYR A 51 4.81 -11.44 -5.94
N ASP A 52 6.03 -10.95 -6.07
CA ASP A 52 7.26 -11.76 -6.13
C ASP A 52 7.64 -12.42 -4.79
N ARG A 53 7.22 -11.83 -3.66
CA ARG A 53 7.49 -12.31 -2.30
C ARG A 53 6.27 -12.10 -1.40
N TYR A 54 5.12 -12.58 -1.86
CA TYR A 54 3.82 -12.29 -1.24
C TYR A 54 3.82 -12.52 0.27
N SER A 55 4.29 -13.69 0.74
CA SER A 55 4.31 -14.03 2.18
C SER A 55 5.10 -13.04 3.03
N ASP A 56 6.17 -12.47 2.48
CA ASP A 56 7.04 -11.55 3.21
C ASP A 56 6.53 -10.11 3.16
N LYS A 57 5.82 -9.74 2.08
CA LYS A 57 5.49 -8.36 1.76
C LYS A 57 4.05 -7.98 2.12
N ILE A 58 3.11 -8.92 1.99
CA ILE A 58 1.68 -8.66 2.21
C ILE A 58 1.37 -8.20 3.64
N VAL A 59 2.13 -8.69 4.62
CA VAL A 59 1.91 -8.38 6.05
C VAL A 59 1.99 -6.88 6.34
N HIS A 60 2.90 -6.17 5.67
CA HIS A 60 3.06 -4.71 5.85
C HIS A 60 1.94 -3.94 5.15
N VAL A 61 1.51 -4.40 3.97
CA VAL A 61 0.40 -3.80 3.22
C VAL A 61 -0.90 -3.94 4.03
N GLN A 62 -1.15 -5.13 4.59
CA GLN A 62 -2.30 -5.37 5.46
C GLN A 62 -2.24 -4.55 6.75
N GLU A 63 -1.07 -4.39 7.36
CA GLU A 63 -0.91 -3.51 8.53
C GLU A 63 -1.32 -2.07 8.20
N LEU A 64 -0.85 -1.50 7.08
CA LEU A 64 -1.23 -0.16 6.66
C LEU A 64 -2.70 -0.07 6.26
N GLN A 65 -3.21 -1.04 5.51
CA GLN A 65 -4.62 -1.10 5.10
C GLN A 65 -5.53 -1.06 6.33
N ASN A 66 -5.31 -1.98 7.27
CA ASN A 66 -6.10 -2.08 8.50
C ASN A 66 -6.02 -0.79 9.32
N LYS A 67 -4.84 -0.17 9.40
CA LYS A 67 -4.68 1.10 10.10
C LYS A 67 -5.54 2.20 9.47
N LEU A 68 -5.46 2.39 8.15
CA LEU A 68 -6.23 3.42 7.45
C LEU A 68 -7.73 3.18 7.57
N GLU A 69 -8.19 1.95 7.36
CA GLU A 69 -9.61 1.61 7.41
C GLU A 69 -10.18 1.72 8.84
N ALA A 70 -9.42 1.30 9.86
CA ALA A 70 -9.82 1.47 11.26
C ALA A 70 -9.88 2.94 11.67
N ASP A 71 -8.98 3.78 11.16
CA ASP A 71 -9.03 5.23 11.38
C ASP A 71 -10.30 5.84 10.77
N PHE A 72 -10.73 5.38 9.59
CA PHE A 72 -11.99 5.83 8.98
C PHE A 72 -13.20 5.39 9.79
N GLU A 73 -13.27 4.11 10.16
CA GLU A 73 -14.36 3.54 10.96
C GLU A 73 -14.49 4.25 12.31
N THR A 74 -13.37 4.46 13.01
CA THR A 74 -13.36 5.10 14.34
C THR A 74 -13.88 6.55 14.30
N ASN A 75 -13.61 7.28 13.21
CA ASN A 75 -13.99 8.67 13.07
C ASN A 75 -15.40 8.87 12.46
N GLN A 76 -16.02 7.81 11.93
CA GLN A 76 -17.24 7.90 11.13
C GLN A 76 -18.39 8.58 11.89
N ASP A 77 -18.68 8.14 13.11
CA ASP A 77 -19.77 8.69 13.94
C ASP A 77 -19.63 10.20 14.17
N GLN A 78 -18.39 10.66 14.43
CA GLN A 78 -18.11 12.07 14.66
C GLN A 78 -18.33 12.90 13.40
N ILE A 79 -17.83 12.42 12.26
CA ILE A 79 -17.96 13.08 10.96
C ILE A 79 -19.44 13.18 10.56
N GLU A 80 -20.21 12.10 10.72
CA GLU A 80 -21.64 12.09 10.37
C GLU A 80 -22.45 13.02 11.29
N LYS A 81 -22.13 13.07 12.58
CA LYS A 81 -22.77 14.01 13.53
C LYS A 81 -22.52 15.46 13.16
N GLU A 82 -21.30 15.80 12.77
CA GLU A 82 -20.95 17.16 12.32
C GLU A 82 -21.67 17.50 11.00
N ALA A 83 -21.69 16.57 10.05
CA ALA A 83 -22.39 16.75 8.78
C ALA A 83 -23.89 16.96 8.98
N LEU A 84 -24.53 16.21 9.88
CA LEU A 84 -25.96 16.38 10.22
C LEU A 84 -26.23 17.75 10.85
N ALA A 85 -25.42 18.19 11.81
CA ALA A 85 -25.57 19.51 12.42
C ALA A 85 -25.40 20.64 11.38
N LEU A 86 -24.45 20.50 10.45
CA LEU A 86 -24.31 21.41 9.32
C LEU A 86 -25.54 21.36 8.40
N TYR A 87 -26.13 20.19 8.18
CA TYR A 87 -27.26 20.01 7.28
C TYR A 87 -28.51 20.73 7.78
N GLU A 88 -28.75 20.70 9.09
CA GLU A 88 -29.85 21.43 9.75
C GLU A 88 -29.77 22.94 9.50
N THR A 89 -28.56 23.49 9.33
CA THR A 89 -28.36 24.92 9.09
C THR A 89 -28.20 25.27 7.61
N SER A 90 -27.52 24.43 6.84
CA SER A 90 -27.19 24.67 5.44
C SER A 90 -26.75 23.37 4.74
N LYS A 91 -27.64 22.80 3.94
CA LYS A 91 -27.34 21.64 3.10
C LYS A 91 -26.06 21.80 2.25
N PRO A 92 -25.80 22.93 1.56
CA PRO A 92 -24.56 23.10 0.81
C PRO A 92 -23.29 22.99 1.67
N LYS A 93 -23.33 23.47 2.92
CA LYS A 93 -22.18 23.36 3.84
C LYS A 93 -21.91 21.92 4.27
N ALA A 94 -22.97 21.16 4.58
CA ALA A 94 -22.85 19.76 4.94
C ALA A 94 -22.25 18.92 3.80
N LEU A 95 -22.71 19.16 2.56
CA LEU A 95 -22.14 18.49 1.38
C LEU A 95 -20.68 18.88 1.18
N ALA A 96 -20.34 20.17 1.26
CA ALA A 96 -18.94 20.61 1.14
C ALA A 96 -18.03 19.99 2.21
N PHE A 97 -18.53 19.84 3.44
CA PHE A 97 -17.81 19.17 4.52
C PHE A 97 -17.55 17.69 4.22
N LEU A 98 -18.57 16.92 3.84
CA LEU A 98 -18.42 15.50 3.50
C LEU A 98 -17.53 15.27 2.27
N ASN A 99 -17.64 16.13 1.26
CA ASN A 99 -16.76 16.13 0.11
C ASN A 99 -15.30 16.34 0.54
N ASN A 100 -15.04 17.34 1.39
CA ASN A 100 -13.70 17.64 1.86
C ASN A 100 -13.11 16.48 2.68
N TYR A 101 -13.92 15.86 3.55
CA TYR A 101 -13.51 14.69 4.31
C TYR A 101 -13.16 13.50 3.40
N THR A 102 -14.01 13.19 2.41
CA THR A 102 -13.76 12.13 1.42
C THR A 102 -12.45 12.40 0.66
N ASN A 103 -12.31 13.60 0.08
CA ASN A 103 -11.14 13.96 -0.71
C ASN A 103 -9.86 13.92 0.14
N THR A 104 -9.90 14.48 1.35
CA THR A 104 -8.76 14.44 2.27
C THR A 104 -8.35 13.02 2.63
N SER A 105 -9.34 12.14 2.89
CA SER A 105 -9.09 10.73 3.21
C SER A 105 -8.40 10.00 2.06
N VAL A 106 -8.83 10.27 0.82
CA VAL A 106 -8.21 9.70 -0.38
C VAL A 106 -6.80 10.23 -0.59
N THR A 107 -6.61 11.55 -0.55
CA THR A 107 -5.29 12.18 -0.74
C THR A 107 -4.26 11.67 0.27
N GLU A 108 -4.60 11.69 1.57
CA GLU A 108 -3.67 11.26 2.61
C GLU A 108 -3.46 9.74 2.60
N GLY A 109 -4.51 8.95 2.39
CA GLY A 109 -4.35 7.50 2.30
C GLY A 109 -3.49 7.09 1.09
N LEU A 110 -3.64 7.75 -0.06
CA LEU A 110 -2.81 7.47 -1.23
C LEU A 110 -1.34 7.83 -1.00
N LYS A 111 -1.09 8.94 -0.30
CA LYS A 111 0.25 9.35 0.10
C LYS A 111 0.91 8.33 1.03
N GLU A 112 0.19 7.78 2.00
CA GLU A 112 0.70 6.67 2.83
C GLU A 112 0.92 5.39 2.01
N TRP A 113 0.00 5.08 1.08
CA TRP A 113 0.15 3.93 0.17
C TRP A 113 1.41 4.06 -0.71
N LYS A 114 1.69 5.26 -1.21
CA LYS A 114 2.91 5.54 -1.97
C LYS A 114 4.17 5.33 -1.12
N LYS A 115 4.18 5.80 0.12
CA LYS A 115 5.27 5.54 1.06
C LYS A 115 5.46 4.04 1.31
N MET A 116 4.38 3.25 1.33
CA MET A 116 4.48 1.79 1.44
C MET A 116 5.20 1.18 0.23
N GLY A 117 4.90 1.63 -0.99
CA GLY A 117 5.66 1.20 -2.18
C GLY A 117 7.14 1.60 -2.11
N GLU A 118 7.43 2.83 -1.69
CA GLU A 118 8.82 3.29 -1.50
C GLU A 118 9.55 2.44 -0.45
N TYR A 119 8.87 2.12 0.66
CA TYR A 119 9.36 1.24 1.70
C TYR A 119 9.65 -0.17 1.14
N MET A 120 8.72 -0.76 0.39
CA MET A 120 8.89 -2.07 -0.25
C MET A 120 10.10 -2.11 -1.17
N MET A 121 10.27 -1.09 -2.00
CA MET A 121 11.42 -0.96 -2.89
C MET A 121 12.72 -0.99 -2.11
N VAL A 122 12.82 -0.21 -1.03
CA VAL A 122 14.04 -0.16 -0.22
C VAL A 122 14.23 -1.47 0.56
N LYS A 123 13.20 -1.97 1.23
CA LYS A 123 13.29 -3.15 2.11
C LYS A 123 13.70 -4.41 1.35
N TYR A 124 13.21 -4.58 0.12
CA TYR A 124 13.31 -5.83 -0.65
C TYR A 124 14.05 -5.74 -1.99
N VAL A 125 14.77 -4.64 -2.26
CA VAL A 125 15.54 -4.47 -3.51
C VAL A 125 16.41 -5.70 -3.80
N ASP A 126 16.48 -6.13 -5.06
CA ASP A 126 17.30 -7.27 -5.52
C ASP A 126 17.04 -8.59 -4.76
N GLY A 127 15.85 -8.73 -4.16
CA GLY A 127 15.46 -9.93 -3.41
C GLY A 127 16.16 -10.08 -2.06
N VAL A 128 16.92 -9.09 -1.58
CA VAL A 128 17.46 -9.08 -0.21
C VAL A 128 16.37 -8.67 0.79
N VAL A 129 16.64 -8.78 2.08
CA VAL A 129 15.77 -8.25 3.14
C VAL A 129 16.60 -7.31 4.02
N LYS A 130 16.38 -6.00 3.91
CA LYS A 130 17.09 -5.02 4.75
C LYS A 130 16.66 -5.13 6.22
N LYS A 131 17.60 -5.01 7.14
CA LYS A 131 17.33 -5.11 8.59
C LYS A 131 16.71 -3.84 9.13
N GLU A 132 15.90 -3.99 10.17
CA GLU A 132 15.26 -2.89 10.87
C GLU A 132 15.40 -3.04 12.38
N GLU A 133 15.37 -1.91 13.07
CA GLU A 133 15.41 -1.81 14.52
C GLU A 133 14.54 -0.61 14.91
N ASN A 134 13.56 -0.81 15.79
CA ASN A 134 12.61 0.23 16.23
C ASN A 134 11.89 0.96 15.07
N GLY A 135 11.44 0.21 14.07
CA GLY A 135 10.69 0.75 12.92
C GLY A 135 11.53 1.58 11.94
N LYS A 136 12.87 1.49 11.99
CA LYS A 136 13.78 2.18 11.07
C LYS A 136 14.79 1.20 10.48
N PHE A 137 15.21 1.45 9.24
CA PHE A 137 16.30 0.69 8.62
C PHE A 137 17.58 0.77 9.46
N LYS A 138 18.12 -0.39 9.79
CA LYS A 138 19.29 -0.52 10.65
C LYS A 138 20.55 -0.01 9.94
N ARG A 139 21.34 0.78 10.65
CA ARG A 139 22.69 1.20 10.23
C ARG A 139 23.75 0.49 11.06
N ASN A 140 24.93 0.29 10.49
CA ASN A 140 26.10 -0.22 11.20
C ASN A 140 26.75 0.90 12.05
N GLU A 141 27.80 0.57 12.78
CA GLU A 141 28.54 1.50 13.66
C GLU A 141 29.18 2.69 12.89
N HIS A 142 29.32 2.56 11.57
CA HIS A 142 29.84 3.60 10.68
C HIS A 142 28.75 4.47 10.05
N GLY A 143 27.48 4.22 10.38
CA GLY A 143 26.34 4.96 9.82
C GLY A 143 25.91 4.48 8.42
N GLU A 144 26.49 3.41 7.88
CA GLU A 144 26.09 2.82 6.60
C GLU A 144 24.94 1.82 6.79
N PRO A 145 24.21 1.41 5.73
CA PRO A 145 23.20 0.36 5.85
C PRO A 145 23.79 -0.94 6.41
N ALA A 146 23.14 -1.53 7.41
CA ALA A 146 23.54 -2.84 7.92
C ALA A 146 23.40 -3.91 6.82
N SER A 147 24.27 -4.92 6.83
CA SER A 147 24.23 -6.01 5.85
C SER A 147 22.84 -6.69 5.84
N PRO A 148 22.19 -6.81 4.68
CA PRO A 148 20.85 -7.37 4.59
C PRO A 148 20.88 -8.89 4.72
N ASP A 149 19.73 -9.48 5.00
CA ASP A 149 19.57 -10.93 4.94
C ASP A 149 19.33 -11.38 3.50
N ARG A 150 19.89 -12.55 3.16
CA ARG A 150 19.77 -13.18 1.84
C ARG A 150 19.18 -14.59 2.02
N PRO A 151 17.86 -14.70 2.24
CA PRO A 151 17.23 -15.96 2.64
C PRO A 151 17.32 -17.08 1.59
N GLY A 152 17.67 -16.78 0.35
CA GLY A 152 17.73 -17.76 -0.74
C GLY A 152 16.35 -18.24 -1.17
N TYR A 153 16.30 -19.36 -1.88
CA TYR A 153 15.03 -19.98 -2.29
C TYR A 153 14.51 -20.93 -1.20
N SER A 154 13.24 -21.32 -1.30
CA SER A 154 12.68 -22.31 -0.38
C SER A 154 13.34 -23.69 -0.57
N ASN A 155 13.35 -24.49 0.49
CA ASN A 155 13.82 -25.89 0.41
C ASN A 155 13.03 -26.71 -0.61
N GLU A 156 11.75 -26.39 -0.81
CA GLU A 156 10.92 -27.02 -1.84
C GLU A 156 11.44 -26.69 -3.25
N HIS A 157 11.78 -25.43 -3.52
CA HIS A 157 12.38 -25.03 -4.78
C HIS A 157 13.72 -25.76 -5.00
N TYR A 158 14.58 -25.83 -3.98
CA TYR A 158 15.84 -26.56 -4.08
C TYR A 158 15.62 -28.05 -4.36
N ARG A 159 14.64 -28.70 -3.72
CA ARG A 159 14.28 -30.10 -4.02
C ARG A 159 13.84 -30.28 -5.46
N LYS A 160 12.96 -29.40 -5.95
CA LYS A 160 12.49 -29.45 -7.34
C LYS A 160 13.64 -29.33 -8.34
N VAL A 161 14.58 -28.41 -8.11
CA VAL A 161 15.78 -28.28 -8.96
C VAL A 161 16.60 -29.58 -8.95
N ILE A 162 16.80 -30.20 -7.79
CA ILE A 162 17.51 -31.49 -7.68
C ILE A 162 16.77 -32.59 -8.46
N GLU A 163 15.44 -32.69 -8.32
CA GLU A 163 14.61 -33.67 -9.02
C GLU A 163 14.68 -33.50 -10.54
N GLU A 164 14.63 -32.26 -11.04
CA GLU A 164 14.64 -31.96 -12.48
C GLU A 164 16.02 -32.09 -13.12
N THR A 165 17.10 -31.90 -12.35
CA THR A 165 18.46 -31.81 -12.90
C THR A 165 19.38 -32.96 -12.49
N GLY A 166 18.96 -33.81 -11.56
CA GLY A 166 19.73 -34.94 -11.06
C GLY A 166 21.10 -34.51 -10.55
N ASP A 167 22.14 -35.19 -11.02
CA ASP A 167 23.53 -34.95 -10.58
C ASP A 167 24.20 -33.75 -11.27
N LYS A 168 23.49 -32.96 -12.11
CA LYS A 168 24.07 -31.85 -12.89
C LYS A 168 24.83 -30.82 -12.04
N TYR A 169 24.36 -30.55 -10.82
CA TYR A 169 24.96 -29.58 -9.89
C TYR A 169 25.72 -30.22 -8.73
N LYS A 170 25.94 -31.54 -8.78
CA LYS A 170 26.63 -32.26 -7.72
C LYS A 170 28.12 -31.95 -7.78
N VAL A 171 28.63 -31.34 -6.71
CA VAL A 171 30.07 -31.11 -6.55
C VAL A 171 30.68 -32.38 -5.97
N LEU A 172 31.55 -33.05 -6.74
CA LEU A 172 32.34 -34.18 -6.25
C LEU A 172 33.59 -33.61 -5.56
N PHE A 173 33.76 -33.96 -4.29
CA PHE A 173 34.98 -33.69 -3.52
C PHE A 173 35.91 -34.90 -3.56
#